data_AF-A0A383CZK5-F1
#
_entry.id   AF-A0A383CZK5-F1
#
_cell.length_a   1.000
_cell.length_b   1.000
_cell.length_c   1.000
_cell.angle_alpha   90.00
_cell.angle_beta   90.00
_cell.angle_gamma   90.00
#
_symmetry.space_group_name_H-M   'P 1'
#
loop_
_entity.id
_entity.type
_entity.pdbx_description
1 polymer ?
#
loop_
_entity_poly.entity_id
_entity_poly.type
_entity_poly.pdbx_seq_one_letter_code
_entity_poly.pdbx_strand_id
1 'polypeptide(L)'
;MIELALKKPTKNVVAITGISRSGKSMLAPIVCSFKRAETLKMDYTLEQYPALNYLGLISDNVTTYLMRYMVNVIIYDSMIGRNSNFRVSDWTSIWNSSHPTKYVERLLTEEGDLIYDKIKEKDRLNIFMFHNALWHAKI
;
A
#
# COMPACT_ATOMS: atom_id res chain seq x y z
N MET A 1 6.21 7.06 -15.57
CA MET A 1 6.61 6.70 -14.19
C MET A 1 6.97 7.91 -13.31
N ILE A 2 7.80 8.87 -13.72
CA ILE A 2 8.07 10.09 -12.91
C ILE A 2 6.79 10.86 -12.54
N GLU A 3 5.80 10.90 -13.44
CA GLU A 3 4.49 11.50 -13.16
C GLU A 3 3.78 10.90 -11.94
N LEU A 4 4.04 9.64 -11.58
CA LEU A 4 3.45 9.00 -10.40
C LEU A 4 3.89 9.67 -9.12
N ALA A 5 5.13 10.16 -9.07
CA ALA A 5 5.65 10.84 -7.89
C ALA A 5 5.13 12.28 -7.78
N LEU A 6 4.85 12.91 -8.92
CA LEU A 6 4.35 14.28 -9.00
C LEU A 6 2.83 14.38 -8.73
N LYS A 7 2.09 13.31 -9.03
CA LYS A 7 0.65 13.22 -8.73
C LYS A 7 0.45 13.02 -7.22
N LYS A 8 -0.52 13.73 -6.62
CA LYS A 8 -0.89 13.54 -5.21
C LYS A 8 -1.19 12.05 -4.97
N PRO A 9 -0.77 11.49 -3.82
CA PRO A 9 -1.13 10.13 -3.47
C PRO A 9 -2.65 9.99 -3.45
N THR A 10 -3.13 8.78 -3.74
CA THR A 10 -4.56 8.46 -3.63
C THR A 10 -5.10 8.89 -2.27
N LYS A 11 -6.30 9.48 -2.27
CA LYS A 11 -6.87 10.13 -1.07
C LYS A 11 -7.14 9.18 0.11
N ASN A 12 -7.11 7.87 -0.14
CA ASN A 12 -7.59 6.85 0.79
C ASN A 12 -6.49 5.83 1.11
N VAL A 13 -5.41 6.30 1.72
CA VAL A 13 -4.37 5.45 2.28
C VAL A 13 -4.66 5.25 3.75
N VAL A 14 -4.71 3.99 4.19
CA VAL A 14 -4.85 3.62 5.60
C VAL A 14 -3.55 2.94 6.02
N ALA A 15 -2.83 3.56 6.94
CA ALA A 15 -1.60 3.02 7.50
C ALA A 15 -1.89 2.42 8.88
N ILE A 16 -1.59 1.14 9.05
CA ILE A 16 -1.68 0.41 10.33
C ILE A 16 -0.25 0.19 10.82
N THR A 17 0.14 0.83 11.92
CA THR A 17 1.50 0.74 12.47
C THR A 17 1.50 0.71 14.00
N GLY A 18 2.68 0.50 14.61
CA GLY A 18 2.88 0.46 16.06
C GLY A 18 3.79 -0.69 16.49
N ILE A 19 4.24 -0.68 17.74
CA ILE A 19 5.25 -1.64 18.24
C ILE A 19 4.88 -3.13 18.05
N SER A 20 5.88 -4.02 18.07
CA SER A 20 5.62 -5.46 18.07
C SER A 20 4.68 -5.85 19.22
N ARG A 21 3.80 -6.82 18.98
CA ARG A 21 2.77 -7.29 19.93
C ARG A 21 1.70 -6.24 20.31
N SER A 22 1.56 -5.13 19.59
CA SER A 22 0.46 -4.16 19.79
C SER A 22 -0.89 -4.58 19.18
N GLY A 23 -1.00 -5.79 18.63
CA GLY A 23 -2.25 -6.30 18.03
C GLY A 23 -2.49 -5.94 16.56
N LYS A 24 -1.52 -5.33 15.85
CA LYS A 24 -1.65 -4.95 14.42
C LYS A 24 -2.08 -6.11 13.53
N SER A 25 -1.49 -7.29 13.71
CA SER A 25 -1.82 -8.47 12.92
C SER A 25 -3.24 -8.97 13.13
N MET A 26 -3.87 -8.63 14.27
CA MET A 26 -5.29 -8.89 14.52
C MET A 26 -6.17 -7.79 13.90
N LEU A 27 -5.75 -6.51 14.01
CA LEU A 27 -6.50 -5.37 13.49
C LEU A 27 -6.51 -5.32 11.96
N ALA A 28 -5.40 -5.64 11.30
CA ALA A 28 -5.25 -5.50 9.86
C ALA A 28 -6.26 -6.32 9.05
N PRO A 29 -6.51 -7.62 9.36
CA PRO A 29 -7.58 -8.39 8.71
C PRO A 29 -8.97 -7.80 8.91
N ILE A 30 -9.26 -7.24 10.10
CA ILE A 30 -10.56 -6.60 10.39
C ILE A 30 -10.76 -5.40 9.48
N VAL A 31 -9.76 -4.53 9.36
CA VAL A 31 -9.82 -3.36 8.46
C VAL A 31 -9.93 -3.80 7.00
N CYS A 32 -9.24 -4.85 6.59
CA CYS A 32 -9.32 -5.40 5.22
C CYS A 32 -10.68 -6.03 4.90
N SER A 33 -11.49 -6.36 5.91
CA SER A 33 -12.84 -6.93 5.71
C SER A 33 -13.88 -5.88 5.29
N PHE A 34 -13.57 -4.59 5.40
CA PHE A 34 -14.50 -3.54 5.05
C PHE A 34 -14.79 -3.52 3.54
N LYS A 35 -16.04 -3.22 3.17
CA LYS A 35 -16.53 -3.28 1.78
C LYS A 35 -15.66 -2.56 0.75
N ARG A 36 -15.02 -1.46 1.15
CA ARG A 36 -14.16 -0.62 0.29
C ARG A 36 -12.67 -0.93 0.40
N ALA A 37 -12.26 -1.85 1.28
CA ALA A 37 -10.87 -2.14 1.55
C ALA A 37 -10.24 -3.06 0.49
N GLU A 38 -8.97 -2.79 0.20
CA GLU A 38 -8.10 -3.68 -0.55
C GLU A 38 -7.38 -4.65 0.39
N THR A 39 -6.83 -5.73 -0.19
CA THR A 39 -5.97 -6.67 0.53
C THR A 39 -4.77 -5.94 1.09
N LEU A 40 -4.36 -6.38 2.28
CA LEU A 40 -3.24 -5.84 3.02
C LEU A 40 -1.98 -5.81 2.18
N LYS A 41 -1.31 -4.66 2.19
CA LYS A 41 0.02 -4.46 1.59
C LYS A 41 1.05 -4.32 2.69
N MET A 42 2.16 -5.01 2.54
CA MET A 42 3.34 -4.84 3.38
C MET A 42 4.52 -4.53 2.48
N ASP A 43 5.06 -3.33 2.63
CA ASP A 43 6.30 -2.94 1.97
C ASP A 43 7.17 -2.24 3.00
N TYR A 44 8.26 -2.92 3.38
CA TYR A 44 9.18 -2.43 4.42
C TYR A 44 10.09 -1.32 3.92
N THR A 45 10.21 -1.14 2.60
CA THR A 45 11.01 -0.08 1.99
C THR A 45 10.38 1.28 2.27
N LEU A 46 9.04 1.36 2.31
CA LEU A 46 8.33 2.57 2.73
C LEU A 46 8.71 3.05 4.14
N GLU A 47 9.05 2.13 5.05
CA GLU A 47 9.48 2.47 6.41
C GLU A 47 10.89 3.06 6.46
N GLN A 48 11.72 2.77 5.46
CA GLN A 48 13.11 3.22 5.43
C GLN A 48 13.22 4.71 5.10
N TYR A 49 12.32 5.27 4.30
CA TYR A 49 12.43 6.67 3.87
C TYR A 49 12.35 7.68 5.03
N PRO A 50 11.40 7.57 5.99
CA PRO A 50 11.42 8.41 7.18
C PRO A 50 12.65 8.18 8.06
N ALA A 51 13.14 6.94 8.16
CA ALA A 51 14.35 6.64 8.93
C ALA A 51 15.59 7.31 8.34
N LEU A 52 15.78 7.23 7.01
CA LEU A 52 16.88 7.89 6.30
C LEU A 52 16.83 9.42 6.47
N ASN A 53 15.63 10.00 6.47
CA ASN A 53 15.44 11.43 6.72
C ASN A 53 15.86 11.83 8.13
N TYR A 54 15.41 11.07 9.12
CA TYR A 54 15.76 11.29 10.52
C TYR A 54 17.27 11.21 10.76
N LEU A 55 17.96 10.30 10.06
CA LEU A 55 19.42 10.19 10.06
C LEU A 55 20.15 11.32 9.29
N GLY A 56 19.41 12.22 8.64
CA GLY A 56 19.97 13.32 7.85
C GLY A 56 20.56 12.90 6.51
N LEU A 57 20.29 11.67 6.05
CA LEU A 57 20.83 11.13 4.78
C LEU A 57 20.04 11.59 3.56
N ILE A 58 18.77 11.95 3.74
CA ILE A 58 17.91 12.51 2.69
C ILE A 58 17.08 13.68 3.22
N SER A 59 16.74 14.63 2.36
CA SER A 59 15.91 15.79 2.72
C SER A 59 14.41 15.45 2.77
N ASP A 60 13.64 16.29 3.46
CA ASP A 60 12.17 16.12 3.61
C ASP A 60 11.45 16.03 2.25
N ASN A 61 11.93 16.80 1.26
CA ASN A 61 11.40 16.77 -0.11
C ASN A 61 11.65 15.43 -0.80
N VAL A 62 12.85 14.85 -0.63
CA VAL A 62 13.20 13.54 -1.19
C VAL A 62 12.38 12.44 -0.52
N THR A 63 12.23 12.48 0.80
CA THR A 63 11.40 11.53 1.55
C THR A 63 9.95 11.57 1.10
N THR A 64 9.38 12.78 0.98
CA THR A 64 8.01 12.98 0.51
C THR A 64 7.83 12.44 -0.91
N TYR A 65 8.79 12.72 -1.80
CA TYR A 65 8.78 12.21 -3.18
C TYR A 65 8.79 10.68 -3.21
N LEU A 66 9.73 10.05 -2.50
CA LEU A 66 9.90 8.59 -2.50
C LEU A 66 8.68 7.88 -1.90
N MET A 67 8.14 8.37 -0.79
CA MET A 67 6.94 7.79 -0.18
C MET A 67 5.73 7.90 -1.11
N ARG A 68 5.50 9.07 -1.72
CA ARG A 68 4.38 9.26 -2.67
C ARG A 68 4.51 8.37 -3.89
N TYR A 69 5.71 8.34 -4.47
CA TYR A 69 6.01 7.49 -5.61
C TYR A 69 5.72 6.02 -5.30
N MET A 70 6.29 5.52 -4.19
CA MET A 70 6.18 4.12 -3.83
C MET A 70 4.74 3.70 -3.51
N VAL A 71 4.00 4.53 -2.75
CA VAL A 71 2.57 4.29 -2.50
C VAL A 71 1.78 4.21 -3.80
N ASN A 72 2.01 5.13 -4.74
CA ASN A 72 1.31 5.14 -6.02
C ASN A 72 1.65 3.93 -6.88
N VAL A 73 2.92 3.52 -6.93
CA VAL A 73 3.38 2.32 -7.65
C VAL A 73 2.73 1.07 -7.06
N ILE A 74 2.78 0.87 -5.74
CA ILE A 74 2.20 -0.31 -5.10
C ILE A 74 0.69 -0.41 -5.36
N ILE A 75 -0.02 0.71 -5.33
CA ILE A 75 -1.46 0.73 -5.61
C ILE A 75 -1.74 0.42 -7.07
N TYR A 76 -0.98 1.01 -7.99
CA TYR A 76 -1.11 0.75 -9.42
C TYR A 76 -0.86 -0.72 -9.74
N ASP A 77 0.29 -1.26 -9.29
CA ASP A 77 0.66 -2.66 -9.52
C ASP A 77 -0.41 -3.61 -8.97
N SER A 78 -0.90 -3.34 -7.76
CA SER A 78 -1.98 -4.13 -7.16
C SER A 78 -3.26 -4.13 -8.00
N MET A 79 -3.56 -3.05 -8.72
CA MET A 79 -4.76 -2.92 -9.55
C MET A 79 -4.69 -3.69 -10.87
N ILE A 80 -3.49 -4.00 -11.34
CA ILE A 80 -3.23 -4.85 -12.52
C ILE A 80 -2.73 -6.25 -12.13
N GLY A 81 -2.88 -6.62 -10.85
CA GLY A 81 -2.56 -7.96 -10.35
C GLY A 81 -1.06 -8.21 -10.11
N ARG A 82 -0.19 -7.25 -10.40
CA ARG A 82 1.24 -7.33 -10.07
C ARG A 82 1.43 -7.34 -8.56
N ASN A 83 2.49 -8.03 -8.10
CA ASN A 83 2.89 -8.14 -6.70
C ASN A 83 1.77 -8.60 -5.74
N SER A 84 0.78 -9.33 -6.25
CA SER A 84 -0.28 -9.93 -5.44
C SER A 84 0.17 -11.30 -4.92
N ASN A 85 -0.03 -11.57 -3.64
CA ASN A 85 0.39 -12.82 -3.02
C ASN A 85 -0.65 -13.93 -3.24
N PHE A 86 -0.33 -14.92 -4.08
CA PHE A 86 -1.20 -16.09 -4.35
C PHE A 86 -0.84 -17.33 -3.54
N ARG A 87 0.18 -17.26 -2.66
CA ARG A 87 0.59 -18.39 -1.82
C ARG A 87 -0.53 -18.71 -0.82
N VAL A 88 -1.17 -19.86 -0.95
CA VAL A 88 -2.38 -20.23 -0.17
C VAL A 88 -2.14 -20.23 1.33
N SER A 89 -0.98 -20.71 1.79
CA SER A 89 -0.66 -20.80 3.21
C SER A 89 -0.17 -19.50 3.85
N ASP A 90 0.02 -18.44 3.06
CA ASP A 90 0.50 -17.15 3.56
C ASP A 90 -0.66 -16.34 4.14
N TRP A 91 -0.42 -15.62 5.23
CA TRP A 91 -1.45 -14.83 5.89
C TRP A 91 -1.85 -13.61 5.05
N THR A 92 -0.93 -13.06 4.26
CA THR A 92 -1.20 -11.95 3.31
C THR A 92 -1.75 -12.40 1.97
N SER A 93 -2.08 -13.68 1.84
CA SER A 93 -2.60 -14.22 0.60
C SER A 93 -3.90 -13.54 0.18
N ILE A 94 -4.06 -13.35 -1.14
CA ILE A 94 -5.32 -12.86 -1.70
C ILE A 94 -6.50 -13.79 -1.38
N TRP A 95 -6.23 -15.07 -1.14
CA TRP A 95 -7.23 -16.07 -0.75
C TRP A 95 -7.84 -15.80 0.63
N ASN A 96 -7.16 -15.05 1.49
CA ASN A 96 -7.68 -14.60 2.79
C ASN A 96 -8.44 -13.28 2.71
N SER A 97 -8.52 -12.67 1.52
CA SER A 97 -9.30 -11.45 1.32
C SER A 97 -10.80 -11.75 1.24
N SER A 98 -11.64 -10.75 1.50
CA SER A 98 -13.10 -10.92 1.40
C SER A 98 -13.60 -11.18 -0.03
N HIS A 99 -12.78 -10.91 -1.06
CA HIS A 99 -13.15 -11.03 -2.46
C HIS A 99 -11.95 -11.54 -3.30
N PRO A 100 -11.55 -12.81 -3.17
CA PRO A 100 -10.34 -13.34 -3.81
C PRO A 100 -10.44 -13.35 -5.35
N THR A 101 -11.63 -13.63 -5.89
CA THR A 101 -11.88 -13.69 -7.34
C THR A 101 -11.52 -12.40 -8.07
N LYS A 102 -11.80 -11.25 -7.44
CA LYS A 102 -11.43 -9.92 -7.94
C LYS A 102 -9.93 -9.78 -8.20
N TYR A 103 -9.06 -10.41 -7.39
CA TYR A 103 -7.61 -10.35 -7.59
C TYR A 103 -7.14 -11.30 -8.70
N VAL A 104 -7.85 -12.42 -8.90
CA VAL A 104 -7.64 -13.31 -10.04
C VAL A 104 -8.01 -12.60 -11.34
N GLU A 105 -9.16 -11.92 -11.39
CA GLU A 105 -9.60 -11.12 -12.55
C GLU A 105 -8.59 -10.04 -12.95
N ARG A 106 -7.87 -9.47 -11.97
CA ARG A 106 -6.84 -8.46 -12.24
C ARG A 106 -5.64 -9.00 -13.02
N LEU A 107 -5.36 -10.29 -12.97
CA LEU A 107 -4.28 -10.90 -13.76
C LEU A 107 -4.52 -10.75 -15.27
N LEU A 108 -5.77 -10.53 -15.68
CA LEU A 108 -6.18 -10.31 -17.07
C LEU A 108 -6.37 -8.82 -17.39
N THR A 109 -6.10 -7.92 -16.45
CA THR A 109 -6.28 -6.49 -16.65
C THR A 109 -5.10 -5.91 -17.42
N GLU A 110 -5.39 -5.21 -18.52
CA GLU A 110 -4.38 -4.49 -19.28
C GLU A 110 -3.80 -3.32 -18.48
N GLU A 111 -2.52 -3.07 -18.72
CA GLU A 111 -1.79 -1.95 -18.14
C GLU A 111 -2.05 -0.66 -18.91
N GLY A 112 -1.86 0.50 -18.27
CA GLY A 112 -1.93 1.79 -18.93
C GLY A 112 -2.55 2.88 -18.07
N ASP A 113 -2.64 4.08 -18.63
CA ASP A 113 -3.04 5.27 -17.89
C ASP A 113 -4.50 5.22 -17.39
N LEU A 114 -5.36 4.46 -18.08
CA LEU A 114 -6.76 4.24 -17.68
C LEU A 114 -6.91 3.63 -16.28
N ILE A 115 -5.88 2.92 -15.79
CA ILE A 115 -5.88 2.37 -14.43
C ILE A 115 -5.86 3.50 -13.38
N TYR A 116 -5.20 4.62 -13.65
CA TYR A 116 -5.19 5.75 -12.73
C TYR A 116 -6.57 6.36 -12.55
N ASP A 117 -7.37 6.41 -13.61
CA ASP A 117 -8.73 6.94 -13.53
C ASP A 117 -9.63 5.95 -12.78
N LYS A 118 -9.50 4.64 -13.04
CA LYS A 118 -10.17 3.60 -12.23
C LYS A 118 -9.80 3.68 -10.74
N ILE A 119 -8.54 3.98 -10.42
CA ILE A 119 -8.07 4.14 -9.03
C ILE A 119 -8.77 5.33 -8.36
N LYS A 120 -8.93 6.46 -9.07
CA LYS A 120 -9.61 7.65 -8.56
C LYS A 120 -11.12 7.43 -8.41
N GLU A 121 -11.75 6.76 -9.37
CA GLU A 121 -13.20 6.54 -9.39
C GLU A 121 -13.67 5.55 -8.32
N LYS A 122 -12.93 4.45 -8.10
CA LYS A 122 -13.39 3.35 -7.24
C LYS A 122 -13.31 3.65 -5.74
N ASP A 123 -12.74 4.78 -5.32
CA ASP A 123 -12.75 5.30 -3.95
C ASP A 123 -12.41 4.24 -2.87
N ARG A 124 -11.39 3.41 -3.15
CA ARG A 124 -11.01 2.26 -2.31
C ARG A 124 -10.05 2.63 -1.20
N LEU A 125 -10.14 1.91 -0.08
CA LEU A 125 -9.20 2.04 1.03
C LEU A 125 -7.97 1.16 0.76
N ASN A 126 -6.82 1.80 0.54
CA ASN A 126 -5.56 1.11 0.32
C ASN A 126 -4.88 0.89 1.67
N ILE A 127 -4.89 -0.34 2.14
CA ILE A 127 -4.43 -0.70 3.48
C ILE A 127 -2.96 -1.10 3.43
N PHE A 128 -2.13 -0.38 4.18
CA PHE A 128 -0.72 -0.69 4.39
C PHE A 128 -0.53 -1.05 5.86
N MET A 129 0.14 -2.17 6.12
CA MET A 129 0.64 -2.47 7.46
C MET A 129 2.14 -2.28 7.49
N PHE A 130 2.58 -1.54 8.49
CA PHE A 130 3.98 -1.32 8.81
C PHE A 130 4.30 -1.91 10.17
N HIS A 131 5.57 -2.25 10.40
CA HIS A 131 6.06 -2.65 11.72
C HIS A 131 6.09 -1.44 12.63
N ASN A 132 7.14 -0.62 12.54
CA ASN A 132 7.33 0.53 13.43
C ASN A 132 7.47 1.84 12.63
N ALA A 133 6.82 1.90 11.46
CA ALA A 133 6.75 3.12 10.68
C ALA A 133 6.25 4.28 11.53
N LEU A 134 6.69 5.47 11.15
CA LEU A 134 6.34 6.75 11.75
C LEU A 134 7.01 7.10 13.09
N TRP A 135 7.78 6.20 13.73
CA TRP A 135 8.60 6.60 14.89
C TRP A 135 9.57 7.75 14.57
N HIS A 136 10.08 7.76 13.33
CA HIS A 136 11.04 8.73 12.83
C HIS A 136 10.41 9.77 11.88
N ALA A 137 9.10 9.69 11.63
CA ALA A 137 8.44 10.60 10.71
C ALA A 137 8.16 11.94 11.41
N LYS A 138 8.55 13.04 10.78
CA LYS A 138 8.04 14.36 11.10
C LYS A 138 6.67 14.49 10.45
N ILE A 139 5.61 14.26 11.21
CA ILE A 139 4.21 14.37 10.76
C ILE A 139 3.70 15.78 11.06
#